data_AF-A0A2H6NN82-F1
#
_entry.id   AF-A0A2H6NN82-F1
#
_cell.length_a   1.000
_cell.length_b   1.000
_cell.length_c   1.000
_cell.angle_alpha   90.00
_cell.angle_beta   90.00
_cell.angle_gamma   90.00
#
_symmetry.space_group_name_H-M   'P 1'
#
loop_
_entity.id
_entity.type
_entity.pdbx_description
1 polymer ?
#
loop_
_entity_poly.entity_id
_entity_poly.type
_entity_poly.pdbx_seq_one_letter_code
_entity_poly.pdbx_strand_id
1 'polypeptide(L)'
;AGATKDSSEAGRKQFARHEWAQKAAYLLGCTLEELSSAIFKQQPKGSLQRSTSFRQGPEEAGLADGSGPKISALECLEALTSGLYSELFTLLICLLNRALKSSQRSLCSMMIVDTPGLQNPEMAGQSRGATFEELCHNYAQERLQGLFHEHSFVQELERYKEEN
;
A
#
# COMPACT_ATOMS: atom_id res chain seq x y z
N ALA A 1 -11.80 14.25 -1.62
CA ALA A 1 -12.61 14.33 -2.86
C ALA A 1 -13.27 12.97 -3.06
N GLY A 2 -14.56 12.91 -3.41
CA GLY A 2 -15.24 11.64 -3.68
C GLY A 2 -15.27 11.32 -5.17
N ALA A 3 -15.60 10.09 -5.54
CA ALA A 3 -15.88 9.68 -6.91
C ALA A 3 -17.28 9.10 -7.00
N THR A 4 -17.97 9.33 -8.11
CA THR A 4 -19.35 8.88 -8.32
C THR A 4 -19.55 8.35 -9.74
N LYS A 5 -20.63 7.61 -9.92
CA LYS A 5 -21.14 7.20 -11.22
C LYS A 5 -22.19 8.22 -11.65
N ASP A 6 -22.09 8.77 -12.85
CA ASP A 6 -23.08 9.73 -13.36
C ASP A 6 -24.46 9.05 -13.45
N SER A 7 -25.46 9.70 -12.86
CA SER A 7 -26.86 9.25 -12.86
C SER A 7 -27.62 9.66 -14.13
N SER A 8 -27.09 10.61 -14.92
CA SER A 8 -27.73 11.14 -16.12
C SER A 8 -27.17 10.57 -17.43
N GLU A 9 -25.88 10.23 -17.47
CA GLU A 9 -25.22 9.67 -18.67
C GLU A 9 -24.59 8.31 -18.41
N ALA A 10 -25.24 7.25 -18.91
CA ALA A 10 -24.71 5.90 -19.19
C ALA A 10 -23.82 5.24 -18.11
N GLY A 11 -23.85 5.72 -16.87
CA GLY A 11 -23.00 5.21 -15.82
C GLY A 11 -21.51 5.55 -15.92
N ARG A 12 -21.16 6.70 -16.50
CA ARG A 12 -19.76 7.13 -16.63
C ARG A 12 -19.14 7.47 -15.26
N LYS A 13 -17.90 7.04 -15.03
CA LYS A 13 -17.15 7.34 -13.80
C LYS A 13 -16.65 8.78 -13.82
N GLN A 14 -16.83 9.51 -12.73
CA GLN A 14 -16.36 10.90 -12.57
C GLN A 14 -16.10 11.28 -11.12
N PHE A 15 -15.53 12.46 -10.91
CA PHE A 15 -15.41 13.05 -9.58
C PHE A 15 -16.79 13.42 -9.02
N ALA A 16 -17.02 13.16 -7.73
CA ALA A 16 -18.27 13.54 -7.06
C ALA A 16 -18.38 15.05 -6.83
N ARG A 17 -17.25 15.76 -6.81
CA ARG A 17 -17.21 17.22 -6.65
C ARG A 17 -16.15 17.83 -7.54
N HIS A 18 -16.61 18.53 -8.58
CA HIS A 18 -15.76 19.19 -9.58
C HIS A 18 -14.73 20.16 -8.97
N GLU A 19 -15.15 21.03 -8.05
CA GLU A 19 -14.29 22.03 -7.39
C GLU A 19 -13.03 21.43 -6.73
N TRP A 20 -13.16 20.26 -6.10
CA TRP A 20 -12.03 19.60 -5.44
C TRP A 20 -11.10 18.93 -6.43
N ALA A 21 -11.65 18.39 -7.51
CA ALA A 21 -10.86 17.83 -8.60
C ALA A 21 -10.06 18.93 -9.31
N GLN A 22 -10.66 20.10 -9.52
CA GLN A 22 -9.97 21.26 -10.11
C GLN A 22 -8.78 21.72 -9.24
N LYS A 23 -8.97 21.79 -7.92
CA LYS A 23 -7.87 22.09 -6.98
C LYS A 23 -6.76 21.03 -7.02
N ALA A 24 -7.13 19.75 -7.08
CA ALA A 24 -6.16 18.66 -7.17
C ALA A 24 -5.36 18.74 -8.48
N ALA A 25 -6.02 18.97 -9.62
CA ALA A 25 -5.37 19.14 -10.91
C ALA A 25 -4.39 20.33 -10.90
N TYR A 26 -4.81 21.47 -10.33
CA TYR A 26 -3.95 22.63 -10.15
C TYR A 26 -2.68 22.31 -9.33
N LEU A 27 -2.82 21.63 -8.19
CA LEU A 27 -1.68 21.25 -7.34
C LEU A 27 -0.75 20.23 -8.01
N LEU A 28 -1.30 19.35 -8.84
CA LEU A 28 -0.55 18.36 -9.62
C LEU A 28 0.06 18.96 -10.90
N GLY A 29 -0.25 20.21 -11.23
CA GLY A 29 0.26 20.90 -12.42
C GLY A 29 -0.31 20.37 -13.73
N CYS A 30 -1.53 19.83 -13.73
CA CYS A 30 -2.22 19.33 -14.92
C CYS A 30 -3.62 19.94 -15.06
N THR A 31 -4.24 19.71 -16.22
CA THR A 31 -5.64 20.10 -16.46
C THR A 31 -6.60 19.09 -15.83
N LEU A 32 -7.82 19.52 -15.55
CA LEU A 32 -8.85 18.63 -14.99
C LEU A 32 -9.22 17.52 -15.98
N GLU A 33 -9.21 17.81 -17.27
CA GLU A 33 -9.48 16.85 -18.34
C GLU A 33 -8.43 15.75 -18.38
N GLU A 34 -7.14 16.11 -18.28
CA GLU A 34 -6.02 15.16 -18.19
C GLU A 34 -6.14 14.28 -16.95
N LEU A 35 -6.36 14.89 -15.78
CA LEU A 35 -6.51 14.17 -14.51
C LEU A 35 -7.72 13.21 -14.56
N SER A 36 -8.87 13.68 -15.03
CA SER A 36 -10.09 12.87 -15.16
C SER A 36 -9.89 11.72 -16.15
N SER A 37 -9.18 11.97 -17.25
CA SER A 37 -8.85 10.96 -18.24
C SER A 37 -7.93 9.89 -17.66
N ALA A 38 -6.90 10.28 -16.91
CA ALA A 38 -5.94 9.35 -16.31
C ALA A 38 -6.59 8.42 -15.28
N ILE A 39 -7.54 8.92 -14.47
CA ILE A 39 -8.19 8.14 -13.41
C ILE A 39 -9.32 7.28 -13.96
N PHE A 40 -10.18 7.84 -14.81
CA PHE A 40 -11.47 7.23 -15.14
C PHE A 40 -11.55 6.63 -16.54
N LYS A 41 -10.71 7.06 -17.50
CA LYS A 41 -10.65 6.42 -18.82
C LYS A 41 -9.63 5.28 -18.76
N GLN A 42 -10.14 4.07 -18.58
CA GLN A 42 -9.34 2.85 -18.69
C GLN A 42 -8.70 2.76 -20.08
N GLN A 43 -7.37 2.78 -20.16
CA GLN A 43 -6.66 2.34 -21.36
C GLN A 43 -6.80 0.82 -21.44
N PRO A 44 -7.37 0.25 -22.53
CA PRO A 44 -7.47 -1.20 -22.69
C PRO A 44 -6.11 -1.76 -23.12
N LYS A 45 -5.08 -1.65 -22.27
CA LYS A 45 -3.75 -2.20 -22.53
C LYS A 45 -3.21 -2.94 -21.30
N GLY A 46 -3.31 -4.26 -21.38
CA GLY A 46 -2.54 -5.21 -20.58
C GLY A 46 -3.03 -5.36 -19.15
N SER A 47 -3.26 -6.61 -18.74
CA SER A 47 -3.49 -7.01 -17.36
C SER A 47 -2.31 -6.56 -16.47
N LEU A 48 -2.37 -5.35 -15.91
CA LEU A 48 -1.55 -4.96 -14.77
C LEU A 48 -2.06 -5.73 -13.56
N GLN A 49 -1.18 -6.54 -12.98
CA GLN A 49 -1.48 -7.40 -11.85
C GLN A 49 -2.14 -6.60 -10.72
N ARG A 50 -3.28 -7.12 -10.27
CA ARG A 50 -4.06 -6.62 -9.15
C ARG A 50 -3.16 -6.52 -7.91
N SER A 51 -2.73 -5.32 -7.55
CA SER A 51 -2.21 -5.03 -6.22
C SER A 51 -3.24 -5.49 -5.20
N THR A 52 -2.78 -6.15 -4.14
CA THR A 52 -3.52 -7.00 -3.19
C THR A 52 -4.49 -6.24 -2.28
N SER A 53 -5.41 -5.45 -2.84
CA SER A 53 -6.52 -4.86 -2.10
C SER A 53 -7.57 -5.93 -1.81
N PHE A 54 -7.58 -6.43 -0.57
CA PHE A 54 -8.54 -7.40 -0.04
C PHE A 54 -9.72 -6.77 0.70
N ARG A 55 -9.99 -5.47 0.49
CA ARG A 55 -11.17 -4.80 1.08
C ARG A 55 -12.43 -5.11 0.27
N GLN A 56 -12.80 -6.40 0.15
CA GLN A 56 -14.19 -6.76 -0.15
C GLN A 56 -14.95 -6.78 1.18
N GLY A 57 -15.65 -5.67 1.46
CA GLY A 57 -16.74 -5.66 2.44
C GLY A 57 -17.95 -6.46 1.93
N PRO A 58 -19.00 -6.64 2.73
CA PRO A 58 -20.14 -7.47 2.37
C PRO A 58 -20.78 -6.96 1.08
N GLU A 59 -21.04 -7.89 0.17
CA GLU A 59 -21.52 -7.65 -1.20
C GLU A 59 -22.80 -6.80 -1.25
N GLU A 60 -22.75 -5.68 -1.98
CA GLU A 60 -23.96 -5.17 -2.63
C GLU A 60 -24.23 -6.04 -3.85
N ALA A 61 -25.18 -6.96 -3.68
CA ALA A 61 -25.75 -7.78 -4.74
C ALA A 61 -26.34 -6.90 -5.85
N GLY A 62 -25.61 -6.78 -6.96
CA GLY A 62 -26.04 -6.09 -8.18
C GLY A 62 -25.90 -6.98 -9.40
N LEU A 63 -26.87 -7.88 -9.57
CA LEU A 63 -27.39 -8.49 -10.80
C LEU A 63 -26.44 -8.62 -12.02
N ALA A 64 -26.17 -9.90 -12.33
CA ALA A 64 -26.11 -10.50 -13.67
C ALA A 64 -25.91 -9.56 -14.88
N ASP A 65 -24.66 -9.38 -15.28
CA ASP A 65 -24.26 -9.28 -16.69
C ASP A 65 -22.81 -9.77 -16.80
N GLY A 66 -22.48 -10.55 -17.82
CA GLY A 66 -21.23 -11.29 -18.01
C GLY A 66 -19.97 -10.44 -18.21
N SER A 67 -19.94 -9.21 -17.72
CA SER A 67 -18.74 -8.39 -17.59
C SER A 67 -18.05 -8.70 -16.26
N GLY A 68 -16.74 -8.89 -16.25
CA GLY A 68 -15.95 -9.09 -15.03
C GLY A 68 -16.11 -7.97 -13.98
N PRO A 69 -15.41 -8.06 -12.83
CA PRO A 69 -15.60 -7.15 -11.71
C PRO A 69 -15.53 -5.68 -12.16
N LYS A 70 -16.66 -4.97 -12.09
CA LYS A 70 -16.74 -3.56 -12.46
C LYS A 70 -16.06 -2.74 -11.36
N ILE A 71 -14.77 -2.44 -11.55
CA ILE A 71 -14.04 -1.50 -10.68
C ILE A 71 -14.88 -0.22 -10.59
N SER A 72 -15.18 0.23 -9.39
CA SER A 72 -15.95 1.45 -9.12
C SER A 72 -15.15 2.71 -9.44
N ALA A 73 -15.83 3.86 -9.50
CA ALA A 73 -15.14 5.16 -9.63
C ALA A 73 -14.28 5.45 -8.38
N LEU A 74 -14.74 5.00 -7.20
CA LEU A 74 -14.04 5.20 -5.94
C LEU A 74 -12.73 4.41 -5.91
N GLU A 75 -12.75 3.13 -6.29
CA GLU A 75 -11.54 2.30 -6.35
C GLU A 75 -10.50 2.87 -7.34
N CYS A 76 -10.92 3.46 -8.47
CA CYS A 76 -10.00 4.14 -9.37
C CYS A 76 -9.31 5.34 -8.71
N LEU A 77 -10.05 6.13 -7.93
CA LEU A 77 -9.52 7.28 -7.21
C LEU A 77 -8.61 6.87 -6.04
N GLU A 78 -8.98 5.81 -5.32
CA GLU A 78 -8.16 5.22 -4.26
C GLU A 78 -6.85 4.68 -4.82
N ALA A 79 -6.88 4.00 -5.97
CA ALA A 79 -5.68 3.51 -6.64
C ALA A 79 -4.73 4.64 -7.08
N LEU A 80 -5.26 5.75 -7.62
CA LEU A 80 -4.42 6.93 -7.90
C LEU A 80 -3.79 7.46 -6.61
N THR A 81 -4.59 7.60 -5.56
CA THR A 81 -4.14 8.21 -4.29
C THR A 81 -3.06 7.36 -3.62
N SER A 82 -3.26 6.04 -3.55
CA SER A 82 -2.28 5.11 -2.99
C SER A 82 -1.00 5.07 -3.83
N GLY A 83 -1.12 5.06 -5.16
CA GLY A 83 0.02 5.12 -6.07
C GLY A 83 0.84 6.39 -5.90
N LEU A 84 0.20 7.57 -5.89
CA LEU A 84 0.89 8.85 -5.68
C LEU A 84 1.59 8.92 -4.33
N TYR A 85 0.95 8.44 -3.26
CA TYR A 85 1.57 8.40 -1.93
C TYR A 85 2.79 7.47 -1.90
N SER A 86 2.69 6.29 -2.52
CA SER A 86 3.79 5.33 -2.62
C SER A 86 5.00 5.90 -3.36
N GLU A 87 4.78 6.56 -4.49
CA GLU A 87 5.84 7.23 -5.26
C GLU A 87 6.48 8.38 -4.47
N LEU A 88 5.67 9.22 -3.83
CA LEU A 88 6.17 10.33 -3.01
C LEU A 88 7.02 9.82 -1.84
N PHE A 89 6.53 8.80 -1.13
CA PHE A 89 7.26 8.21 -0.01
C PHE A 89 8.57 7.58 -0.47
N THR A 90 8.55 6.85 -1.59
CA THR A 90 9.76 6.29 -2.20
C THR A 90 10.77 7.39 -2.55
N LEU A 91 10.32 8.46 -3.20
CA LEU A 91 11.17 9.61 -3.53
C LEU A 91 11.76 10.27 -2.28
N LEU A 92 10.97 10.44 -1.23
CA LEU A 92 11.42 11.00 0.05
C LEU A 92 12.56 10.15 0.63
N ILE A 93 12.38 8.82 0.71
CA ILE A 93 13.40 7.89 1.19
C ILE A 93 14.65 7.95 0.32
N CYS A 94 14.51 7.99 -1.01
CA CYS A 94 15.62 8.15 -1.94
C CYS A 94 16.41 9.44 -1.69
N LEU A 95 15.72 10.56 -1.48
CA LEU A 95 16.34 11.86 -1.23
C LEU A 95 17.05 11.91 0.12
N LEU A 96 16.43 11.37 1.18
CA LEU A 96 17.04 11.26 2.50
C LEU A 96 18.30 10.40 2.46
N ASN A 97 18.22 9.20 1.87
CA ASN A 97 19.37 8.32 1.73
C ASN A 97 20.49 8.94 0.89
N ARG A 98 20.13 9.70 -0.16
CA ARG A 98 21.11 10.45 -0.96
C ARG A 98 21.80 11.54 -0.13
N ALA A 99 21.06 12.26 0.71
CA ALA A 99 21.61 13.30 1.58
C ALA A 99 22.51 12.72 2.69
N LEU A 100 22.19 11.53 3.20
CA LEU A 100 22.96 10.83 4.23
C LEU A 100 24.16 10.05 3.67
N LYS A 101 24.28 9.90 2.35
CA LYS A 101 25.35 9.12 1.71
C LYS A 101 26.72 9.77 1.95
N SER A 102 27.59 9.06 2.67
CA SER A 102 29.00 9.43 2.82
C SER A 102 29.85 8.94 1.64
N SER A 103 30.88 9.70 1.26
CA SER A 103 31.92 9.30 0.31
C SER A 103 33.09 8.56 0.97
N GLN A 104 33.13 8.53 2.30
CA GLN A 104 34.17 7.85 3.07
C GLN A 104 33.87 6.36 3.19
N ARG A 105 34.91 5.54 3.25
CA ARG A 105 34.79 4.09 3.45
C ARG A 105 34.41 3.79 4.90
N SER A 106 33.31 3.06 5.11
CA SER A 106 32.95 2.58 6.45
C SER A 106 33.80 1.38 6.86
N LEU A 107 34.26 1.34 8.10
CA LEU A 107 34.95 0.17 8.68
C LEU A 107 33.97 -0.86 9.24
N CYS A 108 32.85 -0.42 9.79
CA CYS A 108 31.74 -1.24 10.26
C CYS A 108 30.41 -0.49 10.10
N SER A 109 29.29 -1.17 10.30
CA SER A 109 27.95 -0.57 10.27
C SER A 109 27.09 -1.17 11.37
N MET A 110 26.26 -0.35 11.99
CA MET A 110 25.20 -0.79 12.90
C MET A 110 23.85 -0.60 12.20
N MET A 111 23.00 -1.62 12.25
CA MET A 111 21.63 -1.57 11.74
C MET A 111 20.67 -1.58 12.92
N ILE A 112 19.74 -0.63 12.94
CA ILE A 112 18.65 -0.58 13.91
C ILE A 112 17.38 -0.97 13.16
N VAL A 113 16.65 -1.94 13.69
CA VAL A 113 15.40 -2.44 13.11
C VAL A 113 14.26 -2.05 14.03
N ASP A 114 13.27 -1.33 13.49
CA ASP A 114 12.05 -0.92 14.17
C ASP A 114 10.86 -1.42 13.35
N THR A 115 10.11 -2.39 13.90
CA THR A 115 8.95 -3.00 13.26
C THR A 115 7.69 -2.75 14.11
N PRO A 116 6.50 -2.68 13.49
CA PRO A 116 5.26 -2.42 14.22
C PRO A 116 4.84 -3.55 15.18
N GLY A 117 5.56 -4.68 15.22
CA GLY A 117 5.20 -5.85 16.02
C GLY A 117 4.04 -6.66 15.45
N LEU A 118 3.53 -7.61 16.23
CA LEU A 118 2.39 -8.45 15.86
C LEU A 118 1.09 -7.64 15.80
N GLN A 119 0.45 -7.66 14.64
CA GLN A 119 -0.84 -7.04 14.34
C GLN A 119 -1.94 -8.10 14.34
N ASN A 120 -2.88 -8.00 15.28
CA ASN A 120 -4.08 -8.83 15.31
C ASN A 120 -5.33 -7.94 15.46
N PRO A 121 -6.13 -7.74 14.40
CA PRO A 121 -7.30 -6.87 14.43
C PRO A 121 -8.32 -7.27 15.49
N GLU A 122 -8.56 -8.58 15.69
CA GLU A 122 -9.53 -9.07 16.66
C GLU A 122 -9.11 -8.72 18.09
N MET A 123 -7.83 -8.92 18.42
CA MET A 123 -7.25 -8.52 19.71
C MET A 123 -7.22 -7.00 19.90
N ALA A 124 -7.25 -6.24 18.79
CA ALA A 124 -7.37 -4.79 18.79
C ALA A 124 -8.84 -4.30 18.80
N GLY A 125 -9.82 -5.19 19.03
CA GLY A 125 -11.25 -4.85 19.10
C GLY A 125 -11.90 -4.60 17.75
N GLN A 126 -11.25 -4.98 16.64
CA GLN A 126 -11.77 -4.85 15.29
C GLN A 126 -12.38 -6.18 14.84
N SER A 127 -13.69 -6.19 14.59
CA SER A 127 -14.42 -7.38 14.11
C SER A 127 -14.16 -7.67 12.63
N ARG A 128 -12.89 -7.82 12.23
CA ARG A 128 -12.46 -8.15 10.87
C ARG A 128 -11.23 -9.08 10.89
N GLY A 129 -11.00 -9.78 9.79
CA GLY A 129 -9.75 -10.50 9.58
C GLY A 129 -8.54 -9.58 9.35
N ALA A 130 -7.34 -10.15 9.52
CA ALA A 130 -6.10 -9.50 9.13
C ALA A 130 -6.02 -9.30 7.61
N THR A 131 -5.53 -8.14 7.22
CA THR A 131 -5.22 -7.79 5.82
C THR A 131 -3.90 -8.44 5.40
N PHE A 132 -3.63 -8.43 4.08
CA PHE A 132 -2.35 -8.87 3.55
C PHE A 132 -1.16 -8.05 4.11
N GLU A 133 -1.33 -6.75 4.33
CA GLU A 133 -0.31 -5.89 4.92
C GLU A 133 0.02 -6.31 6.36
N GLU A 134 -1.01 -6.56 7.18
CA GLU A 134 -0.84 -7.07 8.55
C GLU A 134 -0.18 -8.46 8.56
N LEU A 135 -0.49 -9.32 7.59
CA LEU A 135 0.21 -10.59 7.41
C LEU A 135 1.71 -10.38 7.11
N CYS A 136 2.06 -9.44 6.24
CA CYS A 136 3.47 -9.11 5.95
C CYS A 136 4.20 -8.62 7.20
N HIS A 137 3.58 -7.77 8.01
CA HIS A 137 4.14 -7.32 9.29
C HIS A 137 4.34 -8.48 10.27
N ASN A 138 3.33 -9.35 10.41
CA ASN A 138 3.40 -10.51 11.28
C ASN A 138 4.48 -11.50 10.86
N TYR A 139 4.63 -11.75 9.55
CA TYR A 139 5.67 -12.61 9.03
C TYR A 139 7.06 -12.05 9.33
N ALA A 140 7.28 -10.76 9.11
CA ALA A 140 8.55 -10.12 9.47
C ALA A 140 8.84 -10.26 10.97
N GLN A 141 7.83 -10.05 11.82
CA GLN A 141 7.97 -10.18 13.27
C GLN A 141 8.29 -11.62 13.71
N GLU A 142 7.63 -12.61 13.12
CA GLU A 142 7.92 -14.03 13.39
C GLU A 142 9.39 -14.37 13.04
N ARG A 143 9.89 -13.87 11.90
CA ARG A 143 11.29 -14.08 11.49
C ARG A 143 12.27 -13.42 12.46
N LEU A 144 11.98 -12.20 12.91
CA LEU A 144 12.80 -11.51 13.92
C LEU A 144 12.81 -12.25 15.25
N GLN A 145 11.67 -12.80 15.68
CA GLN A 145 11.59 -13.60 16.90
C GLN A 145 12.37 -14.90 16.78
N GLY A 146 12.32 -15.56 15.62
CA GLY A 146 13.14 -16.73 15.32
C GLY A 146 14.64 -16.43 15.37
N LEU A 147 15.08 -15.32 14.76
CA LEU A 147 16.47 -14.86 14.82
C LEU A 147 16.92 -14.56 16.26
N PHE A 148 16.06 -13.90 17.05
CA PHE A 148 16.35 -13.65 18.46
C PHE A 148 16.53 -14.96 19.23
N HIS A 149 15.68 -15.96 19.01
CA HIS A 149 15.79 -17.25 19.66
C HIS A 149 17.09 -17.99 19.28
N GLU A 150 17.40 -18.04 17.99
CA GLU A 150 18.62 -18.68 17.48
C GLU A 150 19.87 -18.07 18.11
N HIS A 151 19.98 -16.73 18.10
CA HIS A 151 21.15 -16.04 18.64
C HIS A 151 21.22 -16.11 20.17
N SER A 152 20.10 -15.91 20.87
CA SER A 152 20.10 -15.79 22.33
C SER A 152 20.20 -17.12 23.06
N PHE A 153 19.69 -18.20 22.46
CA PHE A 153 19.64 -19.50 23.12
C PHE A 153 20.48 -20.55 22.42
N VAL A 154 20.32 -20.72 21.10
CA VAL A 154 20.96 -21.82 20.38
C VAL A 154 22.46 -21.58 20.26
N GLN A 155 22.87 -20.44 19.70
CA GLN A 155 24.28 -20.11 19.48
C GLN A 155 25.05 -19.97 20.79
N GLU A 156 24.44 -19.37 21.81
CA GLU A 156 25.07 -19.24 23.13
C GLU A 156 25.30 -20.62 23.77
N LEU A 157 24.34 -21.54 23.65
CA LEU A 157 24.51 -22.92 24.12
C LEU A 157 25.62 -23.67 23.38
N GLU A 158 25.72 -23.51 22.06
CA GLU A 158 26.82 -24.11 21.28
C GLU A 158 28.17 -23.53 21.70
N ARG A 159 28.26 -22.21 21.94
CA ARG A 159 29.50 -21.58 22.41
C ARG A 159 29.95 -22.17 23.75
N TYR A 160 29.03 -22.38 24.69
CA TYR A 160 29.34 -23.03 25.97
C TYR A 160 29.84 -24.49 25.83
N LYS A 161 29.46 -25.20 24.76
CA LYS A 161 29.97 -26.54 24.47
C LYS A 161 31.36 -26.51 23.86
N GLU A 162 31.68 -25.49 23.06
CA GLU A 162 33.00 -25.31 22.45
C GLU A 162 34.05 -24.83 23.46
N GLU A 163 33.62 -24.09 24.49
CA GLU A 163 34.48 -23.57 25.56
C GLU A 163 34.80 -24.59 26.67
N ASN A 164 34.17 -25.78 26.69
CA ASN A 164 34.37 -26.85 27.69
C ASN A 164 34.86 -28.17 27.06
#